data_AF-A0A822DSK5-F1
#
_entry.id   AF-A0A822DSK5-F1
#
_cell.length_a   1.000
_cell.length_b   1.000
_cell.length_c   1.000
_cell.angle_alpha   90.00
_cell.angle_beta   90.00
_cell.angle_gamma   90.00
#
_symmetry.space_group_name_H-M   'P 1'
#
loop_
_entity.id
_entity.type
_entity.pdbx_description
1 polymer ?
#
loop_
_entity_poly.entity_id
_entity_poly.type
_entity_poly.pdbx_seq_one_letter_code
_entity_poly.pdbx_strand_id
1 'polypeptide(L)'
;PRRDKLIIYEILVRLFGNQNLTNTIHGTIEQNGVGKMNDINDLALKELKRFGYTHVWYCGLLEHATITDYTVYGIRKDNPY
;
A
#
# COMPACT_ATOMS: atom_id res chain seq x y z
N PRO A 1 8.25 -26.83 21.03
CA PRO A 1 8.61 -25.60 20.27
C PRO A 1 7.81 -24.38 20.77
N ARG A 2 8.48 -23.32 21.23
CA ARG A 2 7.79 -22.04 21.48
C ARG A 2 7.26 -21.54 20.13
N ARG A 3 5.94 -21.39 20.02
CA ARG A 3 5.32 -20.64 18.92
C ARG A 3 5.22 -19.21 19.43
N ASP A 4 6.06 -18.34 18.91
CA ASP A 4 5.94 -16.91 19.21
C ASP A 4 4.56 -16.43 18.74
N LYS A 5 3.89 -15.64 19.58
CA LYS A 5 2.56 -15.12 19.28
C LYS A 5 2.69 -14.16 18.08
N LEU A 6 2.07 -14.52 16.97
CA LEU A 6 2.02 -13.67 15.78
C LEU A 6 1.03 -12.53 16.01
N ILE A 7 1.53 -11.30 15.91
CA ILE A 7 0.74 -10.07 15.86
C ILE A 7 1.04 -9.42 14.52
N ILE A 8 0.08 -9.48 13.60
CA ILE A 8 0.23 -9.09 12.20
C ILE A 8 -0.38 -7.70 12.01
N TYR A 9 0.36 -6.81 11.34
CA TYR A 9 -0.15 -5.55 10.83
C TYR A 9 -0.43 -5.69 9.33
N GLU A 10 -1.70 -5.68 8.95
CA GLU A 10 -2.12 -5.67 7.54
C GLU A 10 -2.02 -4.25 6.98
N ILE A 11 -1.20 -4.08 5.94
CA ILE A 11 -0.96 -2.80 5.28
C ILE A 11 -1.60 -2.82 3.90
N LEU A 12 -2.51 -1.87 3.66
CA LEU A 12 -2.89 -1.50 2.30
C LEU A 12 -1.91 -0.46 1.76
N VAL A 13 -0.95 -0.90 0.96
CA VAL A 13 0.20 -0.09 0.51
C VAL A 13 -0.24 1.18 -0.21
N ARG A 14 -1.32 1.12 -0.99
CA ARG A 14 -1.89 2.27 -1.72
C ARG A 14 -2.30 3.43 -0.81
N LEU A 15 -2.62 3.17 0.46
CA LEU A 15 -3.01 4.21 1.43
C LEU A 15 -1.91 4.53 2.43
N PHE A 16 -1.06 3.57 2.75
CA PHE A 16 -0.01 3.75 3.75
C PHE A 16 1.01 4.79 3.29
N GLY A 17 1.21 5.82 4.12
CA GLY A 17 2.17 6.89 3.83
C GLY A 17 1.69 7.95 2.85
N ASN A 18 0.51 7.80 2.22
CA ASN A 18 -0.07 8.85 1.40
C ASN A 18 -0.46 10.05 2.28
N GLN A 19 0.24 11.17 2.12
CA GLN A 19 -0.05 12.41 2.86
C GLN A 19 -1.07 13.30 2.15
N ASN A 20 -1.45 12.95 0.92
CA ASN A 20 -2.49 13.68 0.20
C ASN A 20 -3.86 13.38 0.84
N LEU A 21 -4.52 14.44 1.30
CA LEU A 21 -5.83 14.35 1.96
C LEU A 21 -7.00 14.43 0.97
N THR A 22 -6.73 14.69 -0.30
CA THR A 22 -7.75 14.71 -1.35
C THR A 22 -8.30 13.30 -1.56
N ASN A 23 -9.61 13.15 -1.35
CA ASN A 23 -10.35 11.92 -1.58
C ASN A 23 -11.49 12.20 -2.57
N THR A 24 -11.11 12.54 -3.80
CA THR A 24 -12.07 12.73 -4.88
C THR A 24 -12.54 11.38 -5.38
N ILE A 25 -13.86 11.18 -5.39
CA ILE A 25 -14.50 9.99 -5.97
C ILE A 25 -14.09 9.90 -7.45
N HIS A 26 -13.57 8.74 -7.86
CA HIS A 26 -13.00 8.51 -9.19
C HIS A 26 -11.82 9.42 -9.57
N GLY A 27 -11.15 10.04 -8.59
CA GLY A 27 -9.96 10.85 -8.83
C GLY A 27 -8.78 10.03 -9.35
N THR A 28 -7.91 10.68 -10.13
CA THR A 28 -6.70 10.03 -10.66
C THR A 28 -5.66 9.82 -9.55
N ILE A 29 -4.63 9.03 -9.87
CA ILE A 29 -3.49 8.82 -8.99
C ILE A 29 -2.73 10.13 -8.69
N GLU A 30 -2.68 11.07 -9.64
CA GLU A 30 -2.10 12.41 -9.47
C GLU A 30 -2.95 13.28 -8.54
N GLN A 31 -4.28 13.16 -8.62
CA GLN A 31 -5.20 13.95 -7.82
C GLN A 31 -5.26 13.50 -6.36
N ASN A 32 -5.42 12.19 -6.12
CA ASN A 32 -5.61 11.63 -4.78
C ASN A 32 -4.29 11.19 -4.12
N GLY A 33 -3.21 11.10 -4.89
CA GLY A 33 -1.97 10.49 -4.43
C GLY A 33 -2.09 8.98 -4.23
N VAL A 34 -0.96 8.36 -3.92
CA VAL A 34 -0.88 6.92 -3.61
C VAL A 34 0.33 6.65 -2.74
N GLY A 35 0.17 5.77 -1.76
CA GLY A 35 1.29 5.21 -1.00
C GLY A 35 2.14 4.26 -1.85
N LYS A 36 3.43 4.20 -1.54
CA LYS A 36 4.44 3.39 -2.22
C LYS A 36 5.22 2.56 -1.20
N MET A 37 5.94 1.55 -1.67
CA MET A 37 6.83 0.74 -0.82
C MET A 37 7.89 1.59 -0.12
N ASN A 38 8.33 2.69 -0.74
CA ASN A 38 9.29 3.62 -0.14
C ASN A 38 8.75 4.32 1.13
N ASP A 39 7.44 4.38 1.31
CA ASP A 39 6.83 4.94 2.51
C ASP A 39 6.94 3.97 3.71
N ILE A 40 7.13 2.67 3.43
CA ILE A 40 7.36 1.62 4.44
C ILE A 40 8.87 1.55 4.74
N ASN A 41 9.39 2.65 5.27
CA ASN A 41 10.80 2.85 5.57
C ASN A 41 11.21 2.39 6.98
N ASP A 42 12.49 2.54 7.31
CA ASP A 42 13.05 2.15 8.61
C ASP A 42 12.33 2.79 9.80
N LEU A 43 11.88 4.05 9.66
CA LEU A 43 11.14 4.72 10.72
C LEU A 43 9.79 4.02 10.91
N ALA A 44 9.02 3.84 9.84
CA ALA A 44 7.73 3.15 9.89
C ALA A 44 7.84 1.75 10.51
N LEU A 45 8.85 0.96 10.12
CA LEU A 45 9.06 -0.39 10.65
C LEU A 45 9.46 -0.38 12.13
N LYS A 46 10.32 0.57 12.56
CA LYS A 46 10.67 0.74 13.98
C LYS A 46 9.44 1.11 14.81
N GLU A 47 8.58 1.98 14.30
CA GLU A 47 7.35 2.38 14.97
C GLU A 47 6.38 1.20 15.08
N LEU A 48 6.14 0.45 14.01
CA LEU A 48 5.30 -0.76 14.04
C LEU A 48 5.81 -1.78 15.07
N LYS A 49 7.13 -1.98 15.14
CA LYS A 49 7.75 -2.82 16.18
C LYS A 49 7.52 -2.27 17.58
N ARG A 50 7.63 -0.94 17.76
CA ARG A 50 7.35 -0.27 19.05
C ARG A 50 5.90 -0.44 19.48
N PHE A 51 4.95 -0.47 18.55
CA PHE A 51 3.55 -0.78 18.81
C PHE A 51 3.28 -2.27 19.12
N GLY A 52 4.30 -3.14 19.00
CA GLY A 52 4.20 -4.56 19.34
C GLY A 52 3.81 -5.47 18.17
N TYR A 53 3.78 -4.95 16.94
CA TYR A 53 3.62 -5.80 15.77
C TYR A 53 4.88 -6.61 15.50
N THR A 54 4.68 -7.85 15.08
CA THR A 54 5.75 -8.83 14.84
C THR A 54 5.97 -9.09 13.35
N HIS A 55 4.92 -8.92 12.55
CA HIS A 55 4.91 -9.22 11.12
C HIS A 55 4.09 -8.15 10.39
N VAL A 56 4.46 -7.90 9.14
CA VAL A 56 3.72 -7.02 8.23
C VAL A 56 3.17 -7.88 7.10
N TRP A 57 1.88 -7.73 6.82
CA TRP A 57 1.24 -8.34 5.67
C TRP A 57 0.88 -7.25 4.66
N TYR A 58 1.53 -7.26 3.50
CA TYR A 58 1.27 -6.31 2.43
C TYR A 58 0.10 -6.78 1.56
N CYS A 59 -0.93 -5.95 1.48
CA CYS A 59 -2.10 -6.16 0.63
C CYS A 59 -2.10 -5.18 -0.56
N GLY A 60 -2.52 -5.69 -1.73
CA GLY A 60 -2.66 -4.88 -2.95
C GLY A 60 -1.34 -4.42 -3.58
N LEU A 61 -0.26 -5.20 -3.42
CA LEU A 61 1.07 -4.83 -3.91
C LEU A 61 1.31 -5.20 -5.37
N LEU A 62 1.04 -6.46 -5.74
CA LEU A 62 1.29 -6.96 -7.10
C LEU A 62 0.35 -6.30 -8.10
N GLU A 63 -0.93 -6.31 -7.76
CA GLU A 63 -1.99 -5.71 -8.56
C GLU A 63 -3.21 -5.50 -7.66
N HIS A 64 -3.87 -4.36 -7.82
CA HIS A 64 -5.20 -4.08 -7.31
C HIS A 64 -5.92 -3.43 -8.50
N ALA A 65 -7.18 -3.78 -8.77
CA ALA A 65 -7.90 -3.21 -9.90
C ALA A 65 -7.74 -1.68 -9.93
N THR A 66 -7.03 -1.16 -10.94
CA THR A 66 -6.82 0.29 -11.09
C THR A 66 -7.40 0.79 -12.41
N ILE A 67 -7.84 2.05 -12.40
CA ILE A 67 -8.15 2.80 -13.62
C ILE A 67 -6.90 3.52 -14.18
N THR A 68 -5.73 3.35 -13.55
CA THR A 68 -4.49 4.00 -13.95
C THR A 68 -3.86 3.24 -15.12
N ASP A 69 -3.53 3.95 -16.18
CA ASP A 69 -2.92 3.37 -17.37
C ASP A 69 -1.41 3.12 -17.17
N TYR A 70 -1.03 1.84 -17.08
CA TYR A 70 0.37 1.42 -16.99
C TYR A 70 0.87 0.73 -18.28
N THR A 71 0.20 0.95 -19.42
CA THR A 71 0.60 0.34 -20.71
C THR A 71 2.00 0.72 -21.17
N VAL A 72 2.51 1.88 -20.72
CA VAL A 72 3.92 2.29 -20.94
C VAL A 72 4.93 1.30 -20.35
N TYR A 73 4.53 0.53 -19.33
CA TYR A 73 5.33 -0.52 -18.71
C TYR A 73 4.96 -1.93 -19.22
N GLY A 74 4.13 -2.03 -20.26
CA GLY A 74 3.65 -3.31 -20.82
C GLY A 74 2.54 -3.97 -20.01
N ILE A 75 1.96 -3.28 -19.02
CA ILE A 75 0.86 -3.79 -18.20
C ILE A 75 -0.46 -3.52 -18.92
N ARG A 76 -1.29 -4.56 -19.09
CA ARG A 76 -2.60 -4.44 -19.74
C ARG A 76 -3.56 -3.67 -18.82
N LYS A 77 -4.46 -2.87 -19.42
CA LYS A 77 -5.53 -2.21 -18.67
C LYS A 77 -6.49 -3.24 -18.05
N ASP A 78 -6.79 -3.06 -16.77
CA ASP A 78 -7.77 -3.87 -16.04
C ASP A 78 -9.20 -3.60 -16.52
N ASN A 79 -9.52 -2.32 -16.74
CA ASN A 79 -10.82 -1.88 -17.23
C ASN A 79 -10.70 -1.41 -18.69
N PRO A 80 -11.52 -1.93 -19.63
CA PRO A 80 -11.56 -1.44 -21.01
C PRO A 80 -12.22 -0.06 -21.16
N TYR A 81 -12.91 0.42 -20.12
CA TYR A 81 -13.59 1.72 -20.07
C TYR A 81 -12.78 2.77 -19.34
#